data_AF-A0A7S2IXP9-F1
#
_entry.id   AF-A0A7S2IXP9-F1
#
_cell.length_a   1.000
_cell.length_b   1.000
_cell.length_c   1.000
_cell.angle_alpha   90.00
_cell.angle_beta   90.00
_cell.angle_gamma   90.00
#
_symmetry.space_group_name_H-M   'P 1'
#
loop_
_entity.id
_entity.type
_entity.pdbx_description
1 polymer ?
#
loop_
_entity_poly.entity_id
_entity_poly.type
_entity_poly.pdbx_seq_one_letter_code
_entity_poly.pdbx_strand_id
1 'polypeptide(L)'
;FYVPVVPLVLINGSDGIGTGWSSSVPNYNPRDIVANLKRMLKGEVPQAMMPWYRGFTGSIVPADTKHTTFTAFGTVAKLDDTSVLISELPVKKWTNDYKEA
;
A
#
# COMPACT_ATOMS: atom_id res chain seq x y z
N PHE A 1 15.71 16.85 11.80
CA PHE A 1 14.44 16.27 11.30
C PHE A 1 13.39 17.37 11.25
N TYR A 2 12.32 17.18 10.48
CA TYR A 2 11.17 18.07 10.49
C TYR A 2 10.03 17.44 11.29
N VAL A 3 9.10 18.27 11.76
CA VAL A 3 7.94 17.82 12.56
C VAL A 3 6.66 18.13 11.79
N PRO A 4 6.31 17.33 10.77
CA PRO A 4 5.06 17.51 10.05
C PRO A 4 3.85 17.20 10.94
N VAL A 5 2.72 17.86 10.67
CA VAL A 5 1.44 17.63 11.38
C VAL A 5 0.86 16.23 11.16
N VAL A 6 1.36 15.51 10.14
CA VAL A 6 1.01 14.12 9.84
C VAL A 6 2.28 13.29 9.61
N PRO A 7 2.29 11.99 9.95
CA PRO A 7 3.44 11.11 9.76
C PRO A 7 3.69 10.83 8.27
N LEU A 8 4.52 11.66 7.63
CA LEU A 8 4.81 11.57 6.19
C LEU A 8 5.44 10.22 5.78
N VAL A 9 6.17 9.56 6.68
CA VAL A 9 6.74 8.22 6.43
C VAL A 9 5.65 7.17 6.14
N LEU A 10 4.47 7.29 6.76
CA LEU A 10 3.36 6.39 6.49
C LEU A 10 2.62 6.77 5.20
N ILE A 11 2.61 8.04 4.83
CA ILE A 11 1.94 8.50 3.61
C ILE A 11 2.73 8.08 2.36
N ASN A 12 4.03 8.33 2.37
CA ASN A 12 4.88 8.12 1.21
C ASN A 12 5.58 6.76 1.20
N GLY A 13 5.48 6.01 2.30
CA GLY A 13 6.30 4.83 2.52
C GLY A 13 7.78 5.20 2.71
N SER A 14 8.61 4.18 2.86
CA SER A 14 10.06 4.31 2.86
C SER A 14 10.69 2.96 2.55
N ASP A 15 11.71 2.94 1.71
CA ASP A 15 12.56 1.77 1.49
C ASP A 15 14.01 2.18 1.71
N GLY A 16 14.76 1.38 2.48
CA GLY A 16 16.15 1.67 2.80
C GLY A 16 16.92 0.43 3.23
N ILE A 17 18.18 0.34 2.80
CA ILE A 17 19.09 -0.75 3.17
C ILE A 17 20.33 -0.12 3.79
N GLY A 18 20.74 -0.62 4.94
CA GLY A 18 21.99 -0.27 5.61
C GLY A 18 22.80 -1.51 5.95
N THR A 19 23.93 -1.32 6.64
CA THR A 19 24.74 -2.44 7.11
C THR A 19 24.07 -3.11 8.31
N GLY A 20 23.58 -4.34 8.14
CA GLY A 20 22.96 -5.13 9.20
C GLY A 20 21.43 -4.99 9.33
N TRP A 21 20.83 -3.98 8.71
CA TRP A 21 19.38 -3.75 8.75
C TRP A 21 18.82 -3.26 7.43
N SER A 22 17.53 -3.50 7.22
CA SER A 22 16.74 -2.87 6.16
C SER A 22 15.42 -2.37 6.73
N SER A 23 14.82 -1.41 6.04
CA SER A 23 13.50 -0.86 6.35
C SER A 23 12.66 -0.87 5.09
N SER A 24 11.42 -1.33 5.22
CA SER A 24 10.40 -1.21 4.18
C SER A 24 9.07 -0.86 4.86
N VAL A 25 8.51 0.28 4.46
CA VAL A 25 7.25 0.80 4.96
C VAL A 25 6.36 1.06 3.73
N PRO A 26 5.17 0.44 3.65
CA PRO A 26 4.25 0.70 2.56
C PRO A 26 3.55 2.06 2.73
N ASN A 27 2.88 2.49 1.67
CA ASN A 27 2.08 3.72 1.68
C ASN A 27 0.73 3.46 2.35
N TYR A 28 0.20 4.47 3.04
CA TYR A 28 -1.11 4.47 3.68
C TYR A 28 -1.91 5.70 3.27
N ASN A 29 -3.24 5.58 3.36
CA ASN A 29 -4.14 6.67 3.01
C ASN A 29 -4.02 7.82 4.02
N PRO A 30 -3.74 9.07 3.58
CA PRO A 30 -3.69 10.22 4.47
C PRO A 30 -4.96 10.43 5.29
N ARG A 31 -6.13 10.06 4.75
CA ARG A 31 -7.41 10.20 5.46
C ARG A 31 -7.52 9.26 6.65
N ASP A 32 -7.03 8.02 6.50
CA ASP A 32 -7.04 7.02 7.57
C ASP A 32 -6.06 7.40 8.68
N ILE A 33 -4.89 7.92 8.29
CA ILE A 33 -3.90 8.47 9.22
C ILE A 33 -4.52 9.63 10.03
N VAL A 34 -5.17 10.58 9.37
CA VAL A 34 -5.81 11.71 10.06
C VAL A 34 -6.94 11.23 10.98
N ALA A 35 -7.71 10.22 10.58
CA ALA A 35 -8.74 9.63 11.42
C ALA A 35 -8.13 9.01 12.69
N ASN A 36 -7.05 8.24 12.56
CA ASN A 36 -6.32 7.66 13.69
C ASN A 36 -5.69 8.72 14.60
N LEU A 37 -5.09 9.77 14.04
CA LEU A 37 -4.57 10.88 14.85
C LEU A 37 -5.68 11.53 15.68
N LYS A 38 -6.86 11.77 15.09
CA LYS A 38 -8.02 12.31 15.81
C LYS A 38 -8.52 11.37 16.91
N ARG A 39 -8.49 10.06 16.70
CA ARG A 39 -8.81 9.05 17.73
C ARG A 39 -7.83 9.12 18.90
N MET A 40 -6.53 9.12 18.59
CA MET A 40 -5.47 9.19 19.60
C MET A 40 -5.53 10.48 20.41
N LEU A 41 -5.83 11.62 19.79
CA LEU A 41 -6.04 12.90 20.49
C LEU A 41 -7.24 12.88 21.46
N LYS A 42 -8.23 12.00 21.22
CA LYS A 42 -9.36 11.76 22.12
C LYS A 42 -9.09 10.68 23.17
N GLY A 43 -7.89 10.09 23.19
CA GLY A 43 -7.54 8.96 24.05
C GLY A 43 -8.10 7.61 23.58
N GLU A 44 -8.61 7.52 22.34
CA GLU A 44 -9.10 6.28 21.76
C GLU A 44 -7.95 5.48 21.12
N VAL A 45 -8.13 4.15 21.05
CA VAL A 45 -7.18 3.24 20.38
C VAL A 45 -7.27 3.45 18.86
N PRO A 46 -6.12 3.60 18.15
CA PRO A 46 -6.12 3.71 16.69
C PRO A 46 -6.58 2.40 16.04
N GLN A 47 -7.21 2.53 14.87
CA GLN A 47 -7.64 1.40 14.05
C GLN A 47 -6.48 0.92 13.16
N ALA A 48 -6.43 -0.39 12.93
CA ALA A 48 -5.49 -0.96 11.96
C ALA A 48 -5.74 -0.37 10.57
N MET A 49 -4.67 0.01 9.88
CA MET A 49 -4.72 0.56 8.53
C MET A 49 -4.24 -0.49 7.53
N MET A 50 -4.81 -0.48 6.34
CA MET A 50 -4.36 -1.27 5.21
C MET A 50 -3.44 -0.42 4.32
N PRO A 51 -2.41 -1.02 3.70
CA PRO A 51 -1.64 -0.32 2.68
C PRO A 51 -2.56 0.22 1.58
N TRP A 52 -2.22 1.41 1.09
CA TRP A 52 -3.00 2.11 0.09
C TRP A 52 -2.09 2.99 -0.75
N TYR A 53 -2.28 2.91 -2.07
CA TYR A 53 -1.50 3.67 -3.05
C TYR A 53 -2.43 4.56 -3.85
N ARG A 54 -2.11 5.85 -3.94
CA ARG A 54 -2.94 6.82 -4.63
C ARG A 54 -3.08 6.47 -6.12
N GLY A 55 -4.30 6.27 -6.57
CA GLY A 55 -4.61 5.96 -7.97
C GLY A 55 -4.56 4.48 -8.33
N PHE A 56 -4.08 3.62 -7.43
CA PHE A 56 -4.11 2.17 -7.62
C PHE A 56 -5.56 1.67 -7.49
N THR A 57 -6.05 0.96 -8.51
CA THR A 57 -7.43 0.44 -8.53
C THR A 57 -7.51 -1.06 -8.27
N GLY A 58 -6.37 -1.73 -8.11
CA GLY A 58 -6.32 -3.14 -7.74
C GLY A 58 -6.66 -3.37 -6.26
N SER A 59 -6.47 -4.61 -5.79
CA SER A 59 -6.78 -4.98 -4.41
C SER A 59 -5.52 -5.25 -3.60
N ILE A 60 -5.53 -4.87 -2.33
CA ILE A 60 -4.49 -5.22 -1.36
C ILE A 60 -5.17 -5.99 -0.25
N VAL A 61 -4.78 -7.25 -0.07
CA VAL A 61 -5.37 -8.14 0.95
C VAL A 61 -4.30 -8.60 1.93
N PRO A 62 -4.64 -8.83 3.21
CA PRO A 62 -3.72 -9.46 4.14
C PRO A 62 -3.41 -10.89 3.70
N ALA A 63 -2.13 -11.25 3.73
CA ALA A 63 -1.66 -12.61 3.47
C ALA A 63 -1.52 -13.44 4.75
N ASP A 64 -1.61 -12.81 5.91
CA ASP A 64 -1.48 -13.44 7.22
C ASP A 64 -2.58 -12.97 8.19
N THR A 65 -2.81 -13.78 9.23
CA THR A 65 -3.79 -13.49 10.29
C THR A 65 -3.36 -12.33 11.19
N LYS A 66 -2.08 -11.98 11.20
CA LYS A 66 -1.54 -10.86 11.98
C LYS A 66 -1.53 -9.54 11.21
N HIS A 67 -1.95 -9.53 9.93
CA HIS A 67 -1.95 -8.36 9.06
C HIS A 67 -0.59 -7.66 8.98
N THR A 68 0.49 -8.45 8.97
CA THR A 68 1.86 -7.96 8.80
C THR A 68 2.35 -8.12 7.37
N THR A 69 1.73 -9.01 6.60
CA THR A 69 2.08 -9.32 5.22
C THR A 69 0.87 -9.08 4.34
N PHE A 70 1.08 -8.49 3.17
CA PHE A 70 0.03 -8.11 2.25
C PHE A 70 0.35 -8.59 0.83
N THR A 71 -0.69 -8.98 0.09
CA THR A 71 -0.60 -9.32 -1.32
C THR A 71 -1.36 -8.25 -2.11
N ALA A 72 -0.67 -7.62 -3.07
CA ALA A 72 -1.27 -6.68 -4.00
C ALA A 72 -1.60 -7.39 -5.31
N PHE A 73 -2.85 -7.26 -5.76
CA PHE A 73 -3.34 -7.84 -7.01
C PHE A 73 -3.67 -6.73 -8.01
N GLY A 74 -3.26 -6.95 -9.26
CA GLY A 74 -3.75 -6.17 -10.40
C GLY A 74 -5.22 -6.49 -10.69
N THR A 75 -5.77 -5.86 -11.72
CA THR A 75 -7.15 -6.10 -12.16
C THR A 75 -7.13 -6.69 -13.57
N VAL A 76 -7.82 -7.82 -13.73
CA VAL A 76 -8.02 -8.48 -15.02
C VAL A 76 -9.50 -8.77 -15.21
N ALA A 77 -10.01 -8.53 -16.42
CA ALA A 77 -11.38 -8.82 -16.81
C ALA A 77 -11.37 -9.70 -18.07
N LYS A 78 -12.21 -10.74 -18.08
CA LYS A 78 -12.45 -11.53 -19.30
C LYS A 78 -13.33 -10.71 -20.24
N LEU A 79 -12.88 -10.51 -21.48
CA LEU A 79 -13.67 -9.82 -22.51
C LEU A 79 -14.45 -10.83 -23.36
N ASP A 80 -13.79 -11.90 -23.79
CA ASP A 80 -14.37 -13.02 -24.54
C ASP A 80 -13.64 -14.34 -24.21
N ASP A 81 -13.95 -15.43 -24.91
CA ASP A 81 -13.36 -16.75 -24.66
C ASP A 81 -11.86 -16.86 -24.96
N THR A 82 -11.30 -15.90 -25.68
CA THR A 82 -9.91 -15.87 -26.13
C THR A 82 -9.12 -14.65 -25.66
N SER A 83 -9.80 -13.63 -25.13
CA SER A 83 -9.19 -12.35 -24.78
C SER A 83 -9.52 -11.89 -23.36
N VAL A 84 -8.50 -11.30 -22.73
CA VAL A 84 -8.57 -10.70 -21.39
C VAL A 84 -8.03 -9.28 -21.44
N LEU A 85 -8.62 -8.40 -20.64
CA LEU A 85 -8.17 -7.04 -20.42
C LEU A 85 -7.46 -6.94 -19.08
N ILE A 86 -6.18 -6.58 -19.10
CA ILE A 86 -5.43 -6.22 -17.90
C ILE A 86 -5.52 -4.70 -17.76
N SER A 87 -6.27 -4.22 -16.76
CA SER A 87 -6.51 -2.79 -16.55
C SER A 87 -5.63 -2.18 -15.47
N GLU A 88 -4.99 -3.00 -14.63
CA GLU A 88 -4.12 -2.55 -13.55
C GLU A 88 -3.09 -3.64 -13.21
N LEU A 89 -1.84 -3.24 -12.94
CA LEU A 89 -0.78 -4.13 -12.50
C LEU A 89 -0.58 -4.01 -10.98
N PRO A 90 -0.09 -5.06 -10.29
CA PRO A 90 0.26 -4.95 -8.88
C PRO A 90 1.19 -3.77 -8.60
N VAL A 91 1.02 -3.16 -7.44
CA VAL A 91 1.86 -2.03 -6.99
C VAL A 91 3.36 -2.40 -7.08
N LYS A 92 4.19 -1.43 -7.49
CA LYS A 92 5.64 -1.60 -7.74
C LYS A 92 5.98 -2.55 -8.91
N LYS A 93 5.01 -2.93 -9.76
CA LYS A 93 5.28 -3.66 -11.02
C LYS A 93 5.18 -2.71 -12.22
N TRP A 94 6.26 -2.61 -12.98
CA TRP A 94 6.32 -1.76 -14.17
C TRP A 94 5.76 -2.47 -15.40
N THR A 95 5.17 -1.69 -16.30
CA THR A 95 4.54 -2.20 -17.53
C THR A 95 5.53 -2.88 -18.46
N ASN A 96 6.76 -2.36 -18.56
CA ASN A 96 7.80 -2.94 -19.42
C ASN A 96 8.25 -4.30 -18.86
N ASP A 97 8.60 -4.34 -17.57
CA ASP A 97 8.97 -5.59 -16.89
C ASP A 97 7.89 -6.66 -17.00
N TYR A 98 6.60 -6.28 -16.93
CA TYR A 98 5.48 -7.21 -17.06
C TYR A 98 5.29 -7.73 -18.48
N LYS A 99 5.63 -6.93 -19.50
CA LYS A 99 5.51 -7.30 -20.91
C LYS A 99 6.65 -8.21 -21.38
N GLU A 100 7.84 -8.02 -20.82
CA GLU A 100 9.07 -8.73 -21.22
C GLU A 100 9.27 -10.06 -20.46
N ALA A 101 8.56 -10.28 -19.36
CA ALA A 101 8.57 -11.52 -18.58
C ALA A 101 7.80 -12.66 -19.25
#